data_AF-A0A955BNJ5-F1
#
_entry.id   AF-A0A955BNJ5-F1
#
_cell.length_a   1.000
_cell.length_b   1.000
_cell.length_c   1.000
_cell.angle_alpha   90.00
_cell.angle_beta   90.00
_cell.angle_gamma   90.00
#
_symmetry.space_group_name_H-M   'P 1'
#
loop_
_entity.id
_entity.type
_entity.pdbx_description
1 polymer ?
#
loop_
_entity_poly.entity_id
_entity_poly.type
_entity_poly.pdbx_seq_one_letter_code
_entity_poly.pdbx_strand_id
1 'polypeptide(L)'
;RFAAMERTDLLQDGQTSNQKLIQDVTNFMVSSGVPAGDVQVVIRDHACPECPFDLDDPANDLKLFEVEVSVPFSAVSYTPVSEANDYILSASVTFRNGRATISQ
;
A
#
# COMPACT_ATOMS: atom_id res chain seq x y z
N ARG A 1 3.17 7.21 6.99
CA ARG A 1 2.44 8.03 7.99
C ARG A 1 1.12 7.38 8.39
N PHE A 2 0.24 7.06 7.44
CA PHE A 2 -1.07 6.43 7.67
C PHE A 2 -1.05 5.12 8.48
N ALA A 3 -0.01 4.30 8.32
CA ALA A 3 0.17 3.03 9.04
C ALA A 3 0.34 3.16 10.58
N ALA A 4 0.69 4.34 11.10
CA ALA A 4 1.14 4.51 12.49
C ALA A 4 0.38 5.61 13.27
N MET A 5 -0.79 6.04 12.80
CA MET A 5 -1.58 7.12 13.41
C MET A 5 -3.04 6.67 13.62
N GLU A 6 -3.77 7.36 14.49
CA GLU A 6 -5.23 7.30 14.51
C GLU A 6 -5.80 7.75 13.14
N ARG A 7 -6.78 7.01 12.62
CA ARG A 7 -7.23 7.09 11.22
C ARG A 7 -8.62 7.69 11.05
N THR A 8 -9.34 7.90 12.14
CA THR A 8 -10.76 8.31 12.16
C THR A 8 -11.02 9.60 11.36
N ASP A 9 -10.11 10.58 11.43
CA ASP A 9 -10.26 11.86 10.70
C ASP A 9 -9.58 11.87 9.32
N LEU A 10 -8.96 10.75 8.92
CA LEU A 10 -8.24 10.62 7.65
C LEU A 10 -9.04 9.85 6.59
N LEU A 11 -10.14 9.20 6.98
CA LEU A 11 -10.99 8.39 6.12
C LEU A 11 -12.15 9.21 5.56
N GLN A 12 -12.50 8.96 4.30
CA GLN A 12 -13.78 9.40 3.76
C GLN A 12 -14.92 8.54 4.31
N ASP A 13 -16.16 9.03 4.30
CA ASP A 13 -17.32 8.29 4.79
C ASP A 13 -17.43 6.91 4.12
N GLY A 14 -17.42 5.86 4.94
CA GLY A 14 -17.51 4.47 4.51
C GLY A 14 -16.21 3.86 3.95
N GLN A 15 -15.10 4.60 3.93
CA GLN A 15 -13.80 4.11 3.48
C GLN A 15 -13.07 3.33 4.58
N THR A 16 -12.56 2.15 4.25
CA THR A 16 -11.69 1.37 5.14
C THR A 16 -10.25 1.92 5.15
N SER A 17 -9.51 1.65 6.22
CA SER A 17 -8.08 1.98 6.31
C SER A 17 -7.26 1.34 5.18
N ASN A 18 -7.59 0.10 4.79
CA ASN A 18 -6.95 -0.57 3.66
C ASN A 18 -7.17 0.20 2.35
N GLN A 19 -8.42 0.58 2.05
CA GLN A 19 -8.75 1.37 0.85
C GLN A 19 -8.02 2.70 0.82
N LYS A 20 -7.94 3.41 1.95
CA LYS A 20 -7.24 4.69 2.02
C LYS A 20 -5.74 4.54 1.79
N LEU A 21 -5.12 3.53 2.40
CA LEU A 21 -3.70 3.26 2.20
C LEU A 21 -3.38 2.94 0.74
N ILE A 22 -4.20 2.07 0.13
CA ILE A 22 -4.08 1.73 -1.30
C ILE A 22 -4.21 3.00 -2.14
N GLN A 23 -5.24 3.81 -1.91
CA GLN A 23 -5.46 5.04 -2.66
C GLN A 23 -4.29 6.04 -2.52
N ASP A 24 -3.74 6.20 -1.32
CA ASP A 24 -2.63 7.12 -1.08
C ASP A 24 -1.35 6.69 -1.80
N VAL A 25 -1.04 5.40 -1.74
CA VAL A 25 0.12 4.83 -2.45
C VAL A 25 -0.08 4.97 -3.95
N THR A 26 -1.26 4.62 -4.48
CA THR A 26 -1.56 4.78 -5.91
C THR A 26 -1.47 6.24 -6.33
N ASN A 27 -2.02 7.18 -5.56
CA ASN A 27 -1.93 8.62 -5.86
C ASN A 27 -0.48 9.10 -5.90
N PHE A 28 0.37 8.63 -4.98
CA PHE A 28 1.79 8.96 -4.97
C PHE A 28 2.51 8.45 -6.23
N MET A 29 2.25 7.21 -6.63
CA MET A 29 2.81 6.61 -7.85
C MET A 29 2.35 7.34 -9.11
N VAL A 30 1.07 7.72 -9.17
CA VAL A 30 0.51 8.53 -10.27
C VAL A 30 1.18 9.90 -10.35
N SER A 31 1.38 10.56 -9.20
CA SER A 31 2.09 11.84 -9.17
C SER A 31 3.56 11.74 -9.63
N SER A 32 4.12 10.52 -9.57
CA SER A 32 5.47 10.20 -10.04
C SER A 32 5.50 9.78 -11.52
N GLY A 33 4.36 9.77 -12.21
CA GLY A 33 4.24 9.47 -13.64
C GLY A 33 3.80 8.06 -13.99
N VAL A 34 3.48 7.21 -13.01
CA VAL A 34 3.02 5.84 -13.25
C VAL A 34 1.50 5.79 -13.44
N PRO A 35 0.96 5.19 -14.52
CA PRO A 35 -0.49 5.10 -14.70
C PRO A 35 -1.18 4.34 -13.55
N ALA A 36 -2.32 4.82 -13.08
CA ALA A 36 -3.02 4.23 -11.94
C ALA A 36 -3.39 2.75 -12.15
N GLY A 37 -3.73 2.37 -13.38
CA GLY A 37 -4.08 0.99 -13.73
C GLY A 37 -2.90 0.01 -13.68
N ASP A 38 -1.68 0.53 -13.68
CA ASP A 38 -0.44 -0.26 -13.65
C ASP A 38 0.09 -0.43 -12.22
N VAL A 39 -0.53 0.23 -11.22
CA VAL A 39 -0.11 0.15 -9.82
C VAL A 39 -0.94 -0.89 -9.09
N GLN A 40 -0.27 -1.96 -8.63
CA GLN A 40 -0.85 -2.93 -7.72
C GLN A 40 -0.32 -2.68 -6.31
N VAL A 41 -1.21 -2.57 -5.33
CA VAL A 41 -0.86 -2.44 -3.90
C VAL A 41 -1.51 -3.58 -3.14
N VAL A 42 -0.72 -4.32 -2.36
CA VAL A 42 -1.22 -5.44 -1.54
C VAL A 42 -0.78 -5.25 -0.10
N ILE A 43 -1.69 -5.53 0.84
CA ILE A 43 -1.45 -5.42 2.28
C ILE A 43 -1.61 -6.82 2.88
N ARG A 44 -0.52 -7.38 3.42
CA ARG A 44 -0.46 -8.78 3.87
C ARG A 44 0.05 -8.91 5.30
N ASP A 45 -0.30 -10.00 5.96
CA ASP A 45 0.25 -10.30 7.28
C ASP A 45 1.74 -10.64 7.12
N HIS A 46 2.61 -10.05 7.95
CA HIS A 46 4.04 -10.28 7.85
C HIS A 46 4.44 -11.72 8.21
N ALA A 47 3.70 -12.36 9.13
CA ALA A 47 3.92 -13.75 9.52
C ALA A 47 3.27 -14.76 8.55
N CYS A 48 2.30 -14.32 7.74
CA CYS A 48 1.67 -15.11 6.69
C CYS A 48 1.58 -14.28 5.38
N PRO A 49 2.61 -14.35 4.51
CA PRO A 49 2.66 -13.59 3.27
C PRO A 49 1.56 -13.90 2.25
N GLU A 50 0.75 -14.93 2.45
CA GLU A 50 -0.42 -15.23 1.59
C GLU A 50 -1.73 -14.73 2.21
N CYS A 51 -1.70 -14.30 3.48
CA CYS A 51 -2.86 -13.86 4.22
C CYS A 51 -3.07 -12.34 4.06
N PRO A 52 -4.28 -11.88 3.74
CA PRO A 52 -4.58 -10.45 3.77
C PRO A 52 -4.50 -9.93 5.21
N PHE A 53 -4.17 -8.66 5.38
CA PHE A 53 -4.15 -8.00 6.68
C PHE A 53 -5.16 -6.85 6.71
N ASP A 54 -6.14 -6.95 7.60
CA ASP A 54 -7.13 -5.89 7.84
C ASP A 54 -6.57 -4.90 8.89
N LEU A 55 -6.41 -3.65 8.47
CA LEU A 55 -5.91 -2.56 9.33
C LEU A 55 -6.92 -2.09 10.37
N ASP A 56 -8.21 -2.38 10.16
CA ASP A 56 -9.31 -1.98 11.02
C ASP A 56 -9.69 -3.09 12.03
N ASP A 57 -9.21 -4.32 11.85
CA ASP A 57 -9.41 -5.44 12.78
C ASP A 57 -8.63 -5.24 14.10
N PRO A 58 -9.31 -5.12 15.26
CA PRO A 58 -8.64 -4.98 16.56
C PRO A 58 -7.72 -6.17 16.91
N ALA A 59 -7.97 -7.37 16.38
CA ALA A 59 -7.10 -8.52 16.59
C ALA A 59 -5.73 -8.35 15.90
N ASN A 60 -5.60 -7.37 15.01
CA ASN A 60 -4.38 -7.02 14.30
C ASN A 60 -3.63 -5.83 14.92
N ASP A 61 -4.09 -5.30 16.06
CA ASP A 61 -3.37 -4.28 16.79
C ASP A 61 -1.95 -4.77 17.15
N LEU A 62 -0.96 -3.91 16.93
CA LEU A 62 0.46 -4.14 17.18
C LEU A 62 1.12 -5.25 16.35
N LYS A 63 0.38 -5.96 15.48
CA LYS A 63 0.95 -6.93 14.54
C LYS A 63 1.72 -6.23 13.43
N LEU A 64 2.64 -6.99 12.84
CA LEU A 64 3.37 -6.57 11.66
C LEU A 64 2.57 -6.91 10.40
N PHE A 65 2.59 -5.99 9.44
CA PHE A 65 2.02 -6.21 8.12
C PHE A 65 2.99 -5.67 7.07
N GLU A 66 2.90 -6.22 5.88
CA GLU A 66 3.68 -5.80 4.73
C GLU A 66 2.80 -5.06 3.73
N VAL A 67 3.33 -3.97 3.19
CA VAL A 67 2.74 -3.29 2.03
C VAL A 67 3.68 -3.53 0.86
N GLU A 68 3.19 -4.25 -0.14
CA GLU A 68 3.89 -4.50 -1.39
C GLU A 68 3.28 -3.62 -2.48
N VAL A 69 4.14 -2.96 -3.27
CA VAL A 69 3.76 -2.20 -4.46
C VAL A 69 4.44 -2.83 -5.66
N SER A 70 3.66 -3.10 -6.69
CA SER A 70 4.11 -3.77 -7.91
C SER A 70 3.65 -3.00 -9.14
N VAL A 71 4.56 -2.83 -10.11
CA VAL A 71 4.31 -2.16 -11.39
C VAL A 71 5.02 -2.90 -12.54
N PRO A 72 4.52 -2.87 -13.77
CA PRO A 72 5.28 -3.31 -14.95
C PRO A 72 6.55 -2.46 -15.11
N PHE A 73 7.66 -3.07 -15.51
CA PHE A 73 8.91 -2.35 -15.79
C PHE A 73 8.72 -1.31 -16.90
N SER A 74 7.91 -1.64 -17.91
CA SER A 74 7.53 -0.70 -18.98
C SER A 74 6.88 0.59 -18.47
N ALA A 75 6.16 0.55 -17.34
CA ALA A 75 5.47 1.71 -16.76
C ALA A 75 6.43 2.75 -16.13
N VAL A 76 7.67 2.35 -15.85
CA VAL A 76 8.71 3.23 -15.24
C VAL A 76 9.95 3.38 -16.12
N SER A 77 10.01 2.70 -17.27
CA SER A 77 11.15 2.75 -18.17
C SER A 77 11.13 4.02 -19.03
N TYR A 78 12.30 4.65 -19.18
CA TYR A 78 12.48 5.78 -20.11
C TYR A 78 12.66 5.35 -21.57
N THR A 79 12.79 4.04 -21.82
CA THR A 79 12.89 3.46 -23.17
C THR A 79 11.73 2.51 -23.41
N PRO A 80 11.23 2.39 -24.66
CA PRO A 80 10.21 1.42 -25.00
C PRO A 80 10.66 -0.01 -24.64
N VAL A 81 9.80 -0.73 -23.91
CA VAL A 81 10.01 -2.13 -23.54
C VAL A 81 9.01 -2.97 -24.33
N SER A 82 9.50 -3.99 -25.03
CA SER A 82 8.63 -4.97 -25.69
C SER A 82 7.98 -5.89 -24.65
N GLU A 83 6.76 -6.34 -24.87
CA GLU A 83 6.05 -7.25 -23.96
C GLU A 83 6.88 -8.49 -23.56
N ALA A 84 7.66 -9.07 -24.49
CA ALA A 84 8.53 -10.22 -24.22
C ALA A 84 9.66 -9.97 -23.20
N ASN A 85 9.97 -8.71 -22.94
CA ASN A 85 11.01 -8.26 -22.00
C ASN A 85 10.42 -7.48 -20.83
N ASP A 86 9.08 -7.37 -20.74
CA ASP A 86 8.42 -6.70 -19.63
C ASP A 86 8.24 -7.67 -18.47
N TYR A 87 8.38 -7.16 -17.25
CA TYR A 87 8.28 -7.93 -16.02
C TYR A 87 7.84 -7.03 -14.88
N ILE A 88 7.32 -7.63 -13.82
CA ILE A 88 6.87 -6.88 -12.65
C ILE A 88 8.06 -6.50 -11.79
N LEU A 89 8.18 -5.21 -11.52
CA LEU A 89 9.00 -4.67 -10.45
C LEU A 89 8.14 -4.57 -9.19
N SER A 90 8.61 -5.18 -8.10
CA SER A 90 7.96 -5.08 -6.80
C SER A 90 8.91 -4.52 -5.75
N ALA A 91 8.34 -3.79 -4.78
CA ALA A 91 9.03 -3.37 -3.58
C ALA A 91 8.07 -3.50 -2.41
N SER A 92 8.58 -3.93 -1.24
CA SER A 92 7.77 -4.05 -0.05
C SER A 92 8.41 -3.39 1.18
N VAL A 93 7.55 -2.95 2.10
CA VAL A 93 7.95 -2.35 3.37
C VAL A 93 7.09 -2.94 4.47
N THR A 94 7.73 -3.44 5.53
CA THR A 94 7.05 -3.93 6.73
C THR A 94 6.75 -2.78 7.69
N PHE A 95 5.52 -2.73 8.16
CA PHE A 95 5.04 -1.78 9.16
C PHE A 95 4.51 -2.52 10.38
N ARG A 96 4.40 -1.79 11.50
CA ARG A 96 3.64 -2.23 12.66
C ARG A 96 2.33 -1.48 12.71
N ASN A 97 1.21 -2.19 12.83
CA ASN A 97 -0.10 -1.58 13.01
C ASN A 97 -0.16 -0.99 14.42
N GLY A 98 -0.10 0.34 14.52
CA GLY A 98 -0.15 1.03 15.81
C GLY A 98 -1.07 2.23 15.72
N ARG A 99 -1.92 2.40 16.73
CA ARG A 99 -2.74 3.59 16.92
C ARG A 99 -2.01 4.51 17.89
N ALA A 100 -1.49 5.62 17.38
CA ALA A 100 -0.94 6.70 18.19
C ALA A 100 -1.89 7.89 18.13
N THR A 101 -2.33 8.37 19.30
CA THR A 101 -3.10 9.61 19.44
C THR A 101 -2.12 10.76 19.61
N ILE A 102 -2.24 11.80 18.78
CA ILE A 102 -1.50 13.06 18.97
C ILE A 102 -2.39 13.98 19.80
N SER A 103 -2.03 14.26 21.04
CA SER A 103 -2.66 15.32 21.82
C SER A 103 -1.96 16.65 21.54
N GLN A 104 -2.71 17.68 21.14
CA GLN A 104 -2.26 19.07 21.11
C GLN A 104 -2.75 19.83 22.34
#